data_AF-A0A968C380-F1
#
_entry.id   AF-A0A968C380-F1
#
_cell.length_a   1.000
_cell.length_b   1.000
_cell.length_c   1.000
_cell.angle_alpha   90.00
_cell.angle_beta   90.00
_cell.angle_gamma   90.00
#
_symmetry.space_group_name_H-M   'P 1'
#
loop_
_entity.id
_entity.type
_entity.pdbx_description
1 polymer ?
#
loop_
_entity_poly.entity_id
_entity_poly.type
_entity_poly.pdbx_seq_one_letter_code
_entity_poly.pdbx_strand_id
1 'polypeptide(L)' 'GLTETSPATHVNPLGRNRIGFIGVPWPDTDARIVDVDTGEEELATGEIGELVIQGPQVMKGYWAQPTETANALREHAA' A
#
# COMPACT_ATOMS: atom_id res chain seq x y z
N GLY A 1 -6.12 4.30 4.76
CA GLY A 1 -5.05 3.41 5.24
C GLY A 1 -5.68 2.21 5.93
N LEU A 2 -4.84 1.40 6.59
CA LEU A 2 -5.22 0.16 7.27
C LEU A 2 -4.66 0.18 8.70
N THR A 3 -5.15 -0.72 9.56
CA THR A 3 -4.59 -0.90 10.92
C THR A 3 -3.11 -1.30 10.83
N GLU A 4 -2.78 -2.07 9.80
CA GLU A 4 -1.47 -2.58 9.43
C GLU A 4 -0.51 -1.48 8.94
N THR A 5 -0.96 -0.24 8.74
CA THR A 5 -0.15 0.85 8.17
C THR A 5 -0.23 2.15 8.97
N SER A 6 -0.51 2.07 10.27
CA SER A 6 -0.41 3.15 11.28
C SER A 6 -0.57 4.61 10.81
N PRO A 7 -1.78 5.19 10.77
CA PRO A 7 -3.02 4.69 10.18
C PRO A 7 -3.20 5.12 8.70
N ALA A 8 -2.35 6.03 8.20
CA ALA A 8 -2.51 6.67 6.91
C ALA A 8 -1.35 6.33 5.97
N THR A 9 -1.69 5.91 4.75
CA THR A 9 -0.73 5.66 3.67
C THR A 9 -0.87 6.68 2.56
N HIS A 10 -2.08 7.21 2.36
CA HIS A 10 -2.39 8.22 1.37
C HIS A 10 -3.21 9.32 2.03
N VAL A 11 -2.93 10.57 1.66
CA VAL A 11 -3.70 11.73 2.10
C VAL A 11 -3.86 12.72 0.96
N ASN A 12 -5.01 13.39 0.93
CA ASN A 12 -5.17 14.53 0.05
C ASN A 12 -4.24 15.66 0.53
N PRO A 13 -3.50 16.34 -0.37
CA PRO A 13 -2.70 17.49 0.03
C PRO A 13 -3.57 18.58 0.65
N LEU A 14 -3.05 19.24 1.69
CA LEU A 14 -3.77 20.29 2.40
C LEU A 14 -4.25 21.39 1.44
N GLY A 15 -5.54 21.72 1.52
CA GLY A 15 -6.16 22.73 0.64
C GLY A 15 -6.41 22.28 -0.80
N ARG A 16 -6.09 21.02 -1.18
CA ARG A 16 -6.30 20.45 -2.52
C ARG A 16 -7.06 19.12 -2.48
N ASN A 17 -8.04 19.02 -1.59
CA ASN A 17 -8.89 17.85 -1.47
C ASN A 17 -9.69 17.61 -2.76
N ARG A 18 -9.66 16.36 -3.27
CA ARG A 18 -10.46 15.93 -4.43
C ARG A 18 -11.43 14.83 -4.02
N ILE A 19 -12.73 15.10 -4.10
CA ILE A 19 -13.78 14.14 -3.74
C ILE A 19 -13.66 12.89 -4.62
N GLY A 20 -13.71 11.71 -3.98
CA GLY A 20 -13.54 10.41 -4.64
C GLY A 20 -12.10 9.93 -4.78
N PHE A 21 -11.11 10.68 -4.27
CA PHE A 21 -9.70 10.32 -4.34
C PHE A 21 -9.10 10.23 -2.92
N ILE A 22 -8.24 9.23 -2.70
CA ILE A 22 -7.55 9.03 -1.42
C ILE A 22 -6.34 9.97 -1.24
N GLY A 23 -5.85 10.55 -2.34
CA GLY A 23 -4.73 11.48 -2.36
C GLY A 23 -3.42 10.85 -2.81
N VAL A 24 -2.30 11.39 -2.35
CA VAL A 24 -0.94 10.95 -2.68
C VAL A 24 -0.33 10.15 -1.53
N PRO A 25 0.68 9.30 -1.78
CA PRO A 25 1.40 8.60 -0.73
C PRO A 25 1.94 9.55 0.35
N TRP A 26 1.93 9.09 1.59
CA TRP A 26 2.56 9.78 2.73
C TRP A 26 4.08 9.89 2.51
N PRO A 27 4.79 10.86 3.12
CA PRO A 27 6.25 10.90 3.06
C PRO A 27 6.90 9.55 3.38
N ASP A 28 7.97 9.23 2.65
CA ASP A 28 8.70 7.96 2.70
C ASP A 28 7.84 6.70 2.47
N THR A 29 6.72 6.84 1.74
CA THR A 29 5.85 5.73 1.34
C THR A 29 5.79 5.59 -0.16
N ASP A 30 6.14 4.41 -0.65
CA ASP A 30 5.93 4.00 -2.03
C ASP A 30 4.60 3.24 -2.17
N ALA A 31 3.96 3.40 -3.32
CA ALA A 31 2.73 2.69 -3.66
C ALA A 31 2.73 2.31 -5.14
N ARG A 32 2.27 1.09 -5.45
CA ARG A 32 2.14 0.58 -6.82
C ARG A 32 0.77 -0.10 -6.98
N ILE A 33 0.29 -0.18 -8.21
CA ILE A 33 -0.84 -1.01 -8.58
C ILE A 33 -0.29 -2.25 -9.27
N VAL A 34 -0.63 -3.42 -8.77
CA VAL A 34 -0.18 -4.71 -9.32
C VAL A 34 -1.36 -5.56 -9.80
N ASP A 35 -1.08 -6.50 -10.66
CA ASP A 35 -2.04 -7.54 -11.05
C ASP A 35 -2.62 -8.27 -9.82
N VAL A 36 -3.92 -8.55 -9.83
CA VAL A 36 -4.64 -9.14 -8.68
C VAL A 36 -4.39 -10.64 -8.55
N ASP A 37 -4.10 -11.33 -9.67
CA ASP A 37 -3.94 -12.78 -9.67
C ASP A 37 -2.60 -13.18 -9.04
N THR A 38 -1.53 -12.43 -9.34
CA THR A 38 -0.16 -12.75 -8.91
C THR A 38 0.41 -11.74 -7.90
N GLY A 39 0.04 -10.47 -8.02
CA GLY A 39 0.67 -9.37 -7.29
C GLY A 39 2.12 -9.07 -7.69
N GLU A 40 2.59 -9.60 -8.84
CA GLU A 40 4.00 -9.49 -9.26
C GLU A 40 4.20 -8.40 -10.34
N GLU A 41 3.27 -8.27 -11.27
CA GLU A 41 3.36 -7.31 -12.38
C GLU A 41 2.77 -5.96 -11.98
N GLU A 42 3.57 -4.90 -12.10
CA GLU A 42 3.09 -3.52 -11.96
C GLU A 42 2.26 -3.12 -13.19
N LEU A 43 1.04 -2.65 -12.96
CA LEU A 43 0.11 -2.25 -14.00
C LEU A 43 0.28 -0.78 -14.39
N ALA A 44 -0.12 -0.45 -15.63
CA ALA A 44 -0.03 0.90 -16.13
C ALA A 44 -1.05 1.84 -15.47
N THR A 45 -0.79 3.15 -15.56
CA THR A 45 -1.70 4.17 -15.03
C THR A 45 -3.09 4.05 -15.68
N GLY A 46 -4.13 3.92 -14.84
CA GLY A 46 -5.52 3.82 -15.27
C GLY A 46 -6.07 2.39 -15.27
N GLU A 47 -5.22 1.39 -15.10
CA GLU A 47 -5.64 0.01 -14.92
C GLU A 47 -6.09 -0.27 -13.47
N ILE A 48 -6.96 -1.27 -13.31
CA ILE A 48 -7.49 -1.67 -12.01
C ILE A 48 -6.71 -2.88 -11.52
N GLY A 49 -6.16 -2.78 -10.31
CA GLY A 49 -5.38 -3.85 -9.68
C GLY A 49 -5.35 -3.75 -8.16
N GLU A 50 -4.48 -4.53 -7.52
CA GLU A 50 -4.21 -4.48 -6.09
C GLU A 50 -3.29 -3.31 -5.75
N LEU A 51 -3.63 -2.52 -4.73
CA LEU A 51 -2.76 -1.46 -4.20
C LEU A 51 -1.78 -2.06 -3.18
N VAL A 52 -0.50 -2.07 -3.52
CA VAL A 52 0.59 -2.48 -2.63
C VAL A 52 1.37 -1.27 -2.13
N ILE A 53 1.90 -1.35 -0.91
CA ILE A 53 2.46 -0.22 -0.18
C ILE A 53 3.74 -0.65 0.54
N GLN A 54 4.80 0.17 0.43
CA GLN A 54 6.04 0.00 1.16
C GLN A 54 6.38 1.30 1.90
N GLY A 55 6.68 1.23 3.19
CA GLY A 55 7.04 2.42 3.95
C GLY A 55 7.28 2.12 5.44
N PRO A 56 7.80 3.10 6.20
CA PRO A 56 8.17 2.92 7.60
C PRO A 56 6.98 2.70 8.54
N GLN A 57 5.76 3.04 8.11
CA GLN A 57 4.53 2.88 8.87
C GLN A 57 3.90 1.48 8.75
N VAL A 58 4.41 0.64 7.85
CA VAL A 58 3.93 -0.74 7.70
C VAL A 58 4.25 -1.53 8.97
N MET A 59 3.28 -2.30 9.44
CA MET A 59 3.40 -3.11 10.65
C MET A 59 4.56 -4.10 10.54
N LYS A 60 4.98 -4.63 11.69
CA LYS A 60 5.98 -5.71 11.74
C LYS A 60 5.41 -7.08 11.38
N GLY A 61 4.09 -7.23 11.40
CA GLY A 61 3.40 -8.49 11.21
C GLY A 61 2.32 -8.75 12.25
N TYR A 62 1.56 -9.81 12.02
CA TYR A 62 0.53 -10.28 12.93
C TYR A 62 1.16 -11.07 14.08
N TRP A 63 0.76 -10.74 15.31
CA TRP A 63 1.31 -11.35 16.52
C TRP A 63 1.11 -12.88 16.52
N ALA A 64 2.20 -13.61 16.76
CA ALA A 64 2.24 -15.09 16.79
C ALA A 64 1.67 -15.78 15.53
N GLN A 65 1.61 -15.08 14.40
CA GLN A 65 1.08 -15.59 13.13
C GLN A 65 2.08 -15.35 12.00
N PRO A 66 3.19 -16.10 11.96
CA PRO A 66 4.26 -15.90 10.98
C PRO A 66 3.79 -16.19 9.54
N THR A 67 2.93 -17.18 9.32
CA THR A 67 2.40 -17.50 7.98
C THR A 67 1.53 -16.36 7.45
N GLU A 68 0.58 -15.85 8.24
CA GLU A 68 -0.25 -14.72 7.82
C GLU A 68 0.57 -13.45 7.62
N THR A 69 1.61 -13.25 8.43
CA THR A 69 2.56 -12.15 8.25
C THR A 69 3.27 -12.26 6.90
N ALA A 70 3.76 -13.44 6.52
CA ALA A 70 4.42 -13.64 5.24
C ALA A 70 3.48 -13.54 4.04
N ASN A 71 2.20 -13.92 4.21
CA ASN A 71 1.18 -13.74 3.18
C ASN A 71 0.88 -12.25 2.94
N ALA A 72 0.83 -11.45 4.00
CA ALA A 72 0.50 -10.02 3.91
C ALA A 72 1.71 -9.12 3.57
N LEU A 73 2.90 -9.44 4.09
CA LEU A 73 4.12 -8.65 3.92
C LEU A 73 5.10 -9.41 3.00
N ARG A 74 5.15 -8.98 1.75
CA ARG A 74 6.01 -9.55 0.69
C ARG A 74 7.19 -8.61 0.43
N GLU A 75 8.37 -9.16 0.19
CA GLU A 75 9.52 -8.38 -0.31
C GLU A 75 9.39 -8.22 -1.82
N HIS A 76 9.25 -6.99 -2.30
CA HIS A 76 9.34 -6.68 -3.72
C HIS A 76 10.75 -6.18 -4.02
N ALA A 77 11.39 -6.74 -5.05
CA ALA A 77 12.66 -6.22 -5.55
C ALA A 77 12.42 -4.80 -6.10
N ALA A 78 13.33 -3.88 -5.75
CA ALA A 78 13.25 -2.46 -6.10
C ALA A 78 13.09 -2.23 -7.62
#